data_AF-A0A9E3CR24-F1
#
_entry.id   AF-A0A9E3CR24-F1
#
_cell.length_a   1.000
_cell.length_b   1.000
_cell.length_c   1.000
_cell.angle_alpha   90.00
_cell.angle_beta   90.00
_cell.angle_gamma   90.00
#
_symmetry.space_group_name_H-M   'P 1'
#
loop_
_entity.id
_entity.type
_entity.pdbx_description
1 polymer ?
#
loop_
_entity_poly.entity_id
_entity_poly.type
_entity_poly.pdbx_seq_one_letter_code
_entity_poly.pdbx_strand_id
1 'polypeptide(L)'
;MRRLILPIALGLLAAAACTYTSAYTTRNSTYHSVGGVLSADDFASARKGCDERLGDVQHGYEPSAAYKQCMLAQGWQLDCTIPPDAYPDPHNACRPCRNFLVLGVMGRECG
;
A
#
# COMPACT_ATOMS: atom_id res chain seq x y z
N MET A 1 49.58 -2.93 42.91
CA MET A 1 48.32 -3.63 42.59
C MET A 1 47.89 -3.23 41.18
N ARG A 2 47.81 -4.20 40.27
CA ARG A 2 47.75 -4.04 38.79
C ARG A 2 46.32 -3.77 38.34
N ARG A 3 46.06 -2.62 37.70
CA ARG A 3 44.73 -2.27 37.16
C ARG A 3 44.53 -2.96 35.81
N LEU A 4 43.59 -3.89 35.73
CA LEU A 4 43.16 -4.54 34.49
C LEU A 4 42.11 -3.65 33.82
N ILE A 5 42.43 -3.09 32.66
CA ILE A 5 41.49 -2.36 31.81
C ILE A 5 40.98 -3.36 30.76
N LEU A 6 39.70 -3.75 30.86
CA LEU A 6 39.02 -4.53 29.83
C LEU A 6 38.57 -3.60 28.69
N PRO A 7 38.94 -3.85 27.43
CA PRO A 7 38.36 -3.14 26.30
C PRO A 7 36.96 -3.69 26.03
N ILE A 8 35.95 -2.84 26.14
CA ILE A 8 34.57 -3.12 25.71
C ILE A 8 34.58 -3.13 24.18
N ALA A 9 34.52 -4.31 23.59
CA ALA A 9 34.29 -4.48 22.15
C ALA A 9 32.84 -4.08 21.85
N LEU A 10 32.64 -2.87 21.33
CA LEU A 10 31.35 -2.36 20.89
C LEU A 10 31.02 -3.01 19.54
N GLY A 11 30.29 -4.14 19.58
CA GLY A 11 29.74 -4.78 18.40
C GLY A 11 28.66 -3.89 17.77
N LEU A 12 28.96 -3.30 16.61
CA LEU A 12 28.00 -2.61 15.76
C LEU A 12 27.00 -3.63 15.20
N LEU A 13 25.84 -3.79 15.86
CA LEU A 13 24.68 -4.41 15.24
C LEU A 13 24.14 -3.44 14.17
N ALA A 14 24.41 -3.76 12.90
CA ALA A 14 23.72 -3.15 11.77
C ALA A 14 22.25 -3.59 11.81
N ALA A 15 21.40 -2.79 12.44
CA ALA A 15 19.95 -2.98 12.35
C ALA A 15 19.53 -2.70 10.91
N ALA A 16 19.08 -3.74 10.20
CA ALA A 16 18.36 -3.58 8.95
C ALA A 16 17.09 -2.77 9.26
N ALA A 17 17.08 -1.49 8.88
CA ALA A 17 15.93 -0.63 9.06
C ALA A 17 14.82 -1.10 8.10
N CYS A 18 13.90 -1.93 8.58
CA CYS A 18 12.62 -2.11 7.93
C CYS A 18 11.93 -0.74 7.91
N THR A 19 11.80 -0.15 6.72
CA THR A 19 11.03 1.09 6.56
C THR A 19 9.56 0.71 6.64
N TYR A 20 8.94 1.03 7.77
CA TYR A 20 7.51 0.80 7.97
C TYR A 20 6.73 1.84 7.16
N THR A 21 5.80 1.36 6.33
CA THR A 21 4.81 2.16 5.62
C THR A 21 3.41 1.73 6.06
N SER A 22 2.43 2.62 5.94
CA SER A 22 1.02 2.27 6.09
C SER A 22 0.42 2.00 4.72
N ALA A 23 -0.56 1.10 4.66
CA ALA A 23 -1.27 0.78 3.43
C ALA A 23 -2.78 0.96 3.64
N TYR A 24 -3.44 1.62 2.69
CA TYR A 24 -4.88 1.88 2.72
C TYR A 24 -5.50 1.51 1.39
N THR A 25 -6.66 0.85 1.45
CA THR A 25 -7.42 0.47 0.27
C THR A 25 -8.72 1.25 0.22
N THR A 26 -8.99 1.89 -0.92
CA THR A 26 -10.23 2.62 -1.18
C THR A 26 -10.61 2.48 -2.64
N ARG A 27 -11.90 2.35 -2.96
CA ARG A 27 -12.38 2.23 -4.36
C ARG A 27 -11.65 1.12 -5.15
N ASN A 28 -11.31 0.01 -4.48
CA ASN A 28 -10.51 -1.09 -5.03
C ASN A 28 -9.07 -0.71 -5.43
N SER A 29 -8.58 0.45 -5.01
CA SER A 29 -7.20 0.89 -5.19
C SER A 29 -6.46 0.87 -3.85
N THR A 30 -5.29 0.25 -3.83
CA THR A 30 -4.41 0.19 -2.65
C THR A 30 -3.29 1.21 -2.81
N TYR A 31 -3.05 1.98 -1.76
CA TYR A 31 -2.00 2.97 -1.65
C TYR A 31 -1.11 2.66 -0.46
N HIS A 32 0.18 2.91 -0.59
CA HIS A 32 1.11 2.94 0.55
C HIS A 32 1.67 4.33 0.80
N SER A 33 2.02 4.59 2.04
CA SER A 33 2.69 5.84 2.42
C SER A 33 4.14 5.83 1.98
N VAL A 34 4.61 6.97 1.47
CA VAL A 34 5.99 7.18 1.08
C VAL A 34 6.68 8.03 2.15
N GLY A 35 7.85 7.60 2.61
CA GLY A 35 8.65 8.37 3.56
C GLY A 35 8.33 8.13 5.05
N GLY A 36 7.54 7.11 5.37
CA GLY A 36 7.27 6.69 6.75
C GLY A 36 5.80 6.28 6.95
N VAL A 37 5.42 6.05 8.21
CA VAL A 37 4.03 5.71 8.58
C VAL A 37 3.18 6.98 8.61
N LEU A 38 2.12 7.01 7.79
CA LEU A 38 1.09 8.06 7.81
C LEU A 38 -0.22 7.50 8.37
N SER A 39 -1.03 8.36 8.97
CA SER A 39 -2.28 7.96 9.61
C SER A 39 -3.43 7.77 8.61
N ALA A 40 -4.52 7.16 9.08
CA ALA A 40 -5.75 7.05 8.30
C ALA A 40 -6.39 8.42 8.01
N ASP A 41 -6.23 9.37 8.93
CA ASP A 41 -6.74 10.74 8.78
C ASP A 41 -5.93 11.51 7.71
N ASP A 42 -4.62 11.27 7.64
CA ASP A 42 -3.76 11.82 6.57
C ASP A 42 -4.19 11.28 5.21
N PHE A 43 -4.47 9.98 5.12
CA PHE A 43 -5.00 9.36 3.90
C PHE A 43 -6.35 9.97 3.49
N ALA A 44 -7.28 10.08 4.43
CA ALA A 44 -8.61 10.63 4.18
C ALA A 44 -8.53 12.09 3.71
N SER A 45 -7.66 12.90 4.32
CA SER A 45 -7.44 14.31 3.97
C SER A 45 -6.80 14.46 2.59
N ALA A 46 -5.77 13.66 2.29
CA ALA A 46 -5.13 13.63 0.97
C ALA A 46 -6.12 13.28 -0.15
N ARG A 47 -6.87 12.19 0.04
CA ARG A 47 -7.90 11.74 -0.91
C ARG A 47 -8.93 12.84 -1.14
N LYS A 48 -9.49 13.42 -0.07
CA LYS A 48 -10.48 14.51 -0.17
C LYS A 48 -9.94 15.69 -0.98
N GLY A 49 -8.70 16.11 -0.71
CA GLY A 49 -8.07 17.23 -1.44
C GLY A 49 -7.85 16.93 -2.92
N CYS A 50 -7.56 15.68 -3.29
CA CYS A 50 -7.44 15.28 -4.69
C CYS A 50 -8.80 15.13 -5.37
N ASP A 51 -9.80 14.57 -4.68
CA ASP A 51 -11.18 14.42 -5.17
C ASP A 51 -11.80 15.79 -5.49
N GLU A 52 -11.62 16.79 -4.62
CA GLU A 52 -12.12 18.16 -4.82
C GLU A 52 -11.53 18.83 -6.07
N ARG A 53 -10.30 18.48 -6.46
CA ARG A 53 -9.58 19.10 -7.58
C ARG A 53 -9.77 18.36 -8.90
N LEU A 54 -9.86 17.04 -8.86
CA LEU A 54 -9.74 16.17 -10.03
C LEU A 54 -10.97 15.26 -10.24
N GLY A 55 -11.92 15.29 -9.31
CA GLY A 55 -13.05 14.36 -9.26
C GLY A 55 -12.72 13.08 -8.52
N ASP A 56 -13.78 12.43 -7.99
CA ASP A 56 -13.68 11.14 -7.32
C ASP A 56 -13.26 10.03 -8.30
N VAL A 57 -12.49 9.07 -7.79
CA VAL A 57 -12.06 7.91 -8.55
C VAL A 57 -13.16 6.86 -8.57
N GLN A 58 -13.49 6.37 -9.76
CA GLN A 58 -14.47 5.31 -9.93
C GLN A 58 -13.98 4.00 -9.34
N HIS A 59 -14.88 3.26 -8.67
CA HIS A 59 -14.55 1.99 -8.05
C HIS A 59 -14.02 0.98 -9.08
N GLY A 60 -12.82 0.44 -8.82
CA GLY A 60 -12.18 -0.57 -9.65
C GLY A 60 -11.59 -0.06 -10.96
N TYR A 61 -11.61 1.26 -11.20
CA TYR A 61 -10.94 1.87 -12.34
C TYR A 61 -9.67 2.54 -11.90
N GLU A 62 -8.62 2.39 -12.70
CA GLU A 62 -7.33 2.98 -12.42
C GLU A 62 -7.45 4.52 -12.34
N PRO A 63 -6.94 5.16 -11.27
CA PRO A 63 -6.96 6.60 -11.16
C PRO A 63 -6.22 7.26 -12.33
N SER A 64 -6.64 8.46 -12.72
CA SER A 64 -5.93 9.23 -13.75
C SER A 64 -4.49 9.55 -13.31
N ALA A 65 -3.58 9.77 -14.27
CA ALA A 65 -2.20 10.12 -13.95
C ALA A 65 -2.10 11.37 -13.05
N ALA A 66 -2.96 12.38 -13.29
CA ALA A 66 -3.03 13.59 -12.48
C ALA A 66 -3.46 13.28 -11.04
N TYR A 67 -4.40 12.35 -10.85
CA TYR A 67 -4.85 11.92 -9.53
C TYR A 67 -3.74 11.21 -8.76
N LYS A 68 -3.03 10.27 -9.41
CA LYS A 68 -1.88 9.58 -8.82
C LYS A 68 -0.80 10.56 -8.39
N GLN A 69 -0.50 11.57 -9.23
CA GLN A 69 0.46 12.62 -8.90
C GLN A 69 0.00 13.47 -7.72
N CYS A 70 -1.30 13.79 -7.64
CA CYS A 70 -1.86 14.51 -6.50
C CYS A 70 -1.68 13.71 -5.20
N MET A 71 -2.06 12.43 -5.20
CA MET A 71 -1.88 11.54 -4.04
C MET A 71 -0.39 11.39 -3.67
N LEU A 72 0.49 11.23 -4.66
CA LEU A 72 1.93 11.11 -4.43
C LEU A 72 2.52 12.36 -3.78
N ALA A 73 2.08 13.54 -4.20
CA ALA A 73 2.47 14.80 -3.57
C ALA A 73 1.98 14.93 -2.12
N GLN A 74 0.93 14.20 -1.75
CA GLN A 74 0.43 14.08 -0.37
C GLN A 74 1.08 12.90 0.40
N GLY A 75 2.11 12.27 -0.17
CA GLY A 75 2.83 11.16 0.45
C GLY A 75 2.21 9.78 0.23
N TRP A 76 1.29 9.62 -0.73
CA TRP A 76 0.62 8.35 -1.01
C TRP A 76 0.89 7.85 -2.43
N GLN A 77 1.54 6.70 -2.55
CA GLN A 77 1.80 6.07 -3.83
C GLN A 77 0.77 4.97 -4.10
N LEU A 78 0.21 4.96 -5.31
CA LEU A 78 -0.66 3.88 -5.77
C LEU A 78 0.17 2.61 -5.98
N ASP A 79 -0.25 1.51 -5.34
CA ASP A 79 0.30 0.18 -5.60
C ASP A 79 -0.44 -0.51 -6.74
N CYS A 80 -1.75 -0.60 -6.63
CA CYS A 80 -2.58 -1.38 -7.53
C CYS A 80 -4.04 -0.94 -7.49
N THR A 81 -4.76 -1.29 -8.55
CA THR A 81 -6.22 -1.18 -8.62
C THR A 81 -6.78 -2.51 -9.07
N ILE A 82 -7.66 -3.08 -8.25
CA ILE A 82 -8.39 -4.31 -8.56
C ILE A 82 -9.59 -3.96 -9.46
N PRO A 83 -9.76 -4.62 -10.61
CA PRO A 83 -10.90 -4.39 -11.51
C PRO A 83 -12.25 -4.56 -10.82
N PRO A 84 -13.33 -3.92 -11.31
CA PRO A 84 -14.64 -3.92 -10.64
C PRO A 84 -15.31 -5.31 -10.58
N ASP A 85 -14.89 -6.23 -11.44
CA ASP A 85 -15.37 -7.61 -11.52
C ASP A 85 -14.40 -8.62 -10.88
N ALA A 86 -13.42 -8.11 -10.13
CA ALA A 86 -12.47 -8.89 -9.36
C ALA A 86 -12.49 -8.49 -7.89
N TYR A 87 -11.97 -9.37 -7.04
CA TYR A 87 -11.76 -9.13 -5.61
C TYR A 87 -10.30 -9.38 -5.26
N PRO A 88 -9.74 -8.70 -4.23
CA PRO A 88 -8.35 -8.91 -3.84
C PRO A 88 -8.14 -10.33 -3.27
N ASP A 89 -7.01 -10.95 -3.61
CA ASP A 89 -6.54 -12.17 -2.95
C ASP A 89 -6.35 -11.90 -1.44
N PRO A 90 -6.91 -12.71 -0.54
CA PRO A 90 -6.70 -12.60 0.91
C PRO A 90 -5.23 -12.54 1.34
N HIS A 91 -4.32 -13.09 0.55
CA HIS A 91 -2.88 -13.09 0.84
C HIS A 91 -2.09 -12.00 0.13
N ASN A 92 -2.66 -11.40 -0.94
CA ASN A 92 -2.02 -10.33 -1.69
C ASN A 92 -3.09 -9.37 -2.23
N ALA A 93 -3.25 -8.23 -1.56
CA ALA A 93 -4.25 -7.23 -1.92
C ALA A 93 -4.14 -6.71 -3.37
N CYS A 94 -2.97 -6.84 -4.00
CA CYS A 94 -2.71 -6.44 -5.38
C CYS A 94 -2.83 -7.56 -6.42
N ARG A 95 -3.21 -8.77 -6.00
CA ARG A 95 -3.53 -9.87 -6.92
C ARG A 95 -5.05 -9.94 -7.08
N PRO A 96 -5.61 -9.62 -8.26
CA PRO A 96 -7.04 -9.73 -8.47
C PRO A 96 -7.44 -11.20 -8.65
N CYS A 97 -8.53 -11.57 -8.01
CA CYS A 97 -9.17 -12.87 -8.12
C CYS A 97 -10.56 -12.75 -8.75
N ARG A 98 -10.95 -13.75 -9.53
CA ARG A 98 -12.28 -13.87 -10.14
C ARG A 98 -12.83 -15.27 -9.87
N ASN A 99 -14.14 -15.34 -9.73
CA ASN A 99 -14.84 -16.61 -9.71
C ASN A 99 -15.28 -16.94 -11.13
N PHE A 100 -15.15 -18.20 -11.52
CA PHE A 100 -15.63 -18.68 -12.81
C PHE A 100 -16.45 -19.95 -12.63
N LEU A 101 -17.32 -20.20 -13.60
CA LEU A 101 -18.15 -21.40 -13.69
C LEU A 101 -17.81 -22.12 -14.98
N VAL A 102 -17.30 -23.34 -14.86
CA VAL A 102 -17.08 -24.23 -16.00
C VAL A 102 -17.86 -25.50 -15.75
N LEU A 103 -18.85 -25.77 -16.60
CA LEU A 103 -19.71 -26.97 -16.54
C LEU A 103 -20.36 -27.21 -15.16
N GLY A 104 -20.74 -26.12 -14.47
CA GLY A 104 -21.38 -26.20 -13.14
C GLY A 104 -20.40 -26.37 -11.97
N VAL A 105 -19.09 -26.46 -12.23
CA VAL A 105 -18.05 -26.43 -11.20
C VAL A 105 -17.63 -24.98 -10.97
N MET A 106 -17.76 -24.53 -9.72
CA MET A 106 -17.24 -23.24 -9.27
C MET A 106 -15.73 -23.32 -9.12
N GLY A 107 -15.01 -22.43 -9.80
CA GLY A 107 -13.57 -22.26 -9.70
C GLY A 107 -13.20 -20.82 -9.31
N ARG A 108 -11.95 -20.66 -8.90
CA ARG A 108 -11.32 -19.37 -8.61
C ARG A 108 -10.03 -19.27 -9.38
N GLU A 109 -9.80 -18.14 -10.01
CA GLU A 109 -8.52 -17.76 -10.61
C GLU A 109 -8.02 -16.46 -9.96
N CYS A 110 -6.72 -16.36 -9.74
CA CYS A 110 -6.08 -15.17 -9.19
C CYS A 110 -4.79 -14.88 -9.99
N GLY A 111 -4.75 -13.77 -10.73
CA GLY A 111 -3.71 -13.51 -11.73
C GLY A 111 -3.43 -12.04 -11.94
#